data_AF-F9UGS8-F1
#
_entry.id   AF-F9UGS8-F1
#
_cell.length_a   1.000
_cell.length_b   1.000
_cell.length_c   1.000
_cell.angle_alpha   90.00
_cell.angle_beta   90.00
_cell.angle_gamma   90.00
#
_symmetry.space_group_name_H-M   'P 1'
#
loop_
_entity.id
_entity.type
_entity.pdbx_description
1 polymer ?
#
loop_
_entity_poly.entity_id
_entity_poly.type
_entity_poly.pdbx_seq_one_letter_code
_entity_poly.pdbx_strand_id
1 'polypeptide(L)'
;MASLPIAEPTPELRAETEDKVATLFARATESRTQTCELLNWLRYEFAVEKPGQQLEGFANLSGEAFVAEVRKRRPKGAPRLTSASIGELTDTHACYAGPMQQRAAEIRALERRLSGLVSQAYRLSEDDIDLIRRTAPPRMPVG
;
A
#
# COMPACT_ATOMS: atom_id res chain seq x y z
N MET A 1 34.32 -11.26 22.50
CA MET A 1 33.26 -10.88 21.54
C MET A 1 32.19 -10.17 22.34
N ALA A 2 31.81 -8.94 21.98
CA ALA A 2 30.78 -8.22 22.71
C ALA A 2 29.43 -8.95 22.57
N SER A 3 28.76 -9.22 23.70
CA SER A 3 27.39 -9.72 23.69
C SER A 3 26.51 -8.61 23.13
N LEU A 4 26.08 -8.74 21.88
CA LEU A 4 25.10 -7.82 21.32
C LEU A 4 23.81 -7.95 22.14
N PRO A 5 23.11 -6.84 22.44
CA PRO A 5 21.81 -6.89 23.12
C PRO A 5 20.77 -7.40 22.13
N ILE A 6 20.79 -8.72 21.87
CA ILE A 6 19.74 -9.38 21.10
C ILE A 6 18.57 -9.55 22.06
N ALA A 7 17.45 -8.92 21.76
CA ALA A 7 16.23 -9.12 22.52
C ALA A 7 15.85 -10.60 22.49
N GLU A 8 15.56 -11.18 23.65
CA GLU A 8 14.95 -12.50 23.77
C GLU A 8 13.43 -12.30 23.94
N PRO A 9 12.65 -12.30 22.85
CA PRO A 9 11.21 -12.13 22.96
C PRO A 9 10.58 -13.33 23.66
N THR A 10 9.55 -13.07 24.46
CA THR A 10 8.77 -14.15 25.06
C THR A 10 8.04 -14.96 23.98
N PRO A 11 7.65 -16.21 24.27
CA PRO A 11 6.88 -17.03 23.34
C PRO A 11 5.59 -16.34 22.85
N GLU A 12 4.94 -15.56 23.73
CA GLU A 12 3.71 -14.82 23.42
C GLU A 12 3.98 -13.68 22.43
N LEU A 13 5.04 -12.90 22.64
CA LEU A 13 5.47 -11.84 21.73
C LEU A 13 5.81 -12.40 20.34
N ARG A 14 6.47 -13.55 20.32
CA ARG A 14 6.81 -14.25 19.08
C ARG A 14 5.55 -14.69 18.34
N ALA A 15 4.64 -15.39 19.01
CA ALA A 15 3.40 -15.87 18.41
C ALA A 15 2.53 -14.72 17.87
N GLU A 16 2.40 -13.63 18.63
CA GLU A 16 1.66 -12.44 18.19
C GLU A 16 2.33 -11.77 16.97
N THR A 17 3.66 -11.71 16.95
CA THR A 17 4.40 -11.16 15.81
C THR A 17 4.19 -12.00 14.56
N GLU A 18 4.31 -13.32 14.67
CA GLU A 18 4.12 -14.26 13.55
C GLU A 18 2.72 -14.15 12.94
N ASP A 19 1.67 -14.10 13.77
CA ASP A 19 0.28 -13.92 13.34
C ASP A 19 0.07 -12.60 12.58
N LYS A 20 0.59 -11.49 13.13
CA LYS A 20 0.44 -10.17 12.51
C LYS A 20 1.22 -10.03 11.21
N VAL A 21 2.42 -10.59 11.16
CA VAL A 21 3.24 -10.62 9.94
C VAL A 21 2.54 -11.44 8.86
N ALA A 22 2.00 -12.62 9.21
CA ALA A 22 1.24 -13.45 8.27
C ALA A 22 0.01 -12.69 7.72
N THR A 23 -0.75 -12.02 8.60
CA THR A 23 -1.90 -11.19 8.20
C THR A 23 -1.48 -10.04 7.30
N LEU A 24 -0.39 -9.34 7.64
CA LEU A 24 0.14 -8.24 6.82
C LEU A 24 0.52 -8.71 5.42
N PHE A 25 1.25 -9.83 5.31
CA PHE A 25 1.62 -10.39 4.01
C PHE A 25 0.41 -10.80 3.18
N ALA A 26 -0.61 -11.39 3.81
CA ALA A 26 -1.86 -11.73 3.12
C ALA A 26 -2.53 -10.47 2.53
N ARG A 27 -2.67 -9.39 3.33
CA ARG A 27 -3.26 -8.13 2.88
C ARG A 27 -2.45 -7.41 1.81
N ALA A 28 -1.13 -7.40 1.96
CA ALA A 28 -0.22 -6.82 0.96
C ALA A 28 -0.29 -7.58 -0.37
N THR A 29 -0.35 -8.91 -0.31
CA THR A 29 -0.48 -9.77 -1.49
C THR A 29 -1.83 -9.54 -2.18
N GLU A 30 -2.92 -9.51 -1.42
CA GLU A 30 -4.26 -9.23 -1.95
C GLU A 30 -4.32 -7.86 -2.64
N SER A 31 -3.74 -6.84 -2.01
CA SER A 31 -3.65 -5.49 -2.58
C SER A 31 -2.85 -5.49 -3.89
N ARG A 32 -1.68 -6.14 -3.92
CA ARG A 32 -0.86 -6.26 -5.14
C ARG A 32 -1.61 -6.97 -6.26
N THR A 33 -2.30 -8.06 -5.95
CA THR A 33 -3.08 -8.82 -6.93
C THR A 33 -4.17 -7.96 -7.57
N GLN A 34 -4.95 -7.23 -6.75
CA GLN A 34 -6.00 -6.34 -7.28
C GLN A 34 -5.44 -5.19 -8.12
N THR A 35 -4.31 -4.60 -7.73
CA THR A 35 -3.63 -3.60 -8.57
C THR A 35 -3.23 -4.22 -9.91
N CYS A 36 -2.59 -5.39 -9.91
CA CYS A 36 -2.19 -6.06 -11.14
C CYS A 36 -3.38 -6.39 -12.04
N GLU A 37 -4.49 -6.86 -11.46
CA GLU A 37 -5.72 -7.17 -12.18
C GLU A 37 -6.29 -5.93 -12.88
N LEU A 38 -6.47 -4.83 -12.13
CA LEU A 38 -6.96 -3.56 -12.68
C LEU A 38 -6.03 -3.03 -13.78
N LEU A 39 -4.72 -3.05 -13.55
CA LEU A 39 -3.75 -2.56 -14.54
C LEU A 39 -3.72 -3.42 -15.81
N ASN A 40 -3.88 -4.74 -15.68
CA ASN A 40 -4.00 -5.64 -16.82
C ASN A 40 -5.28 -5.35 -17.62
N TRP A 41 -6.41 -5.14 -16.93
CA TRP A 41 -7.65 -4.73 -17.58
C TRP A 41 -7.48 -3.40 -18.34
N LEU A 42 -6.87 -2.39 -17.73
CA LEU A 42 -6.55 -1.12 -18.41
C LEU A 42 -5.63 -1.31 -19.62
N ARG A 43 -4.68 -2.24 -19.55
CA ARG A 43 -3.82 -2.57 -20.69
C ARG A 43 -4.63 -3.17 -21.84
N TYR A 44 -5.46 -4.17 -21.56
CA TYR A 44 -6.20 -4.89 -22.60
C TYR A 44 -7.35 -4.09 -23.19
N GLU A 45 -8.16 -3.42 -22.37
CA GLU A 45 -9.37 -2.73 -22.83
C GLU A 45 -9.09 -1.28 -23.28
N PHE A 46 -8.10 -0.62 -22.67
CA PHE A 46 -7.83 0.80 -22.92
C PHE A 46 -6.49 1.06 -23.60
N ALA A 47 -5.67 0.04 -23.87
CA ALA A 47 -4.32 0.16 -24.43
C ALA A 47 -3.37 1.00 -23.57
N VAL A 48 -3.53 0.93 -22.24
CA VAL A 48 -2.63 1.58 -21.27
C VAL A 48 -1.41 0.69 -21.03
N GLU A 49 -0.43 0.77 -21.93
CA GLU A 49 0.80 -0.05 -21.85
C GLU A 49 1.71 0.34 -20.68
N LYS A 50 1.74 1.63 -20.34
CA LYS A 50 2.59 2.19 -19.28
C LYS A 50 1.72 2.96 -18.29
N PRO A 51 1.22 2.31 -17.22
CA PRO A 51 0.28 2.93 -16.30
C PRO A 51 0.91 4.09 -15.51
N GLY A 52 2.16 3.93 -15.06
CA GLY A 52 2.88 4.91 -14.24
C GLY A 52 2.33 5.00 -12.81
N GLN A 53 3.03 5.77 -11.98
CA GLN A 53 2.81 5.82 -10.53
C GLN A 53 1.37 6.19 -10.11
N GLN A 54 0.71 7.09 -10.83
CA GLN A 54 -0.66 7.51 -10.47
C GLN A 54 -1.68 6.38 -10.65
N LEU A 55 -1.58 5.59 -11.72
CA LEU A 55 -2.48 4.45 -11.95
C LEU A 55 -2.09 3.25 -11.07
N GLU A 56 -0.82 3.07 -10.75
CA GLU A 56 -0.39 2.09 -9.73
C GLU A 56 -0.96 2.44 -8.35
N GLY A 57 -1.05 3.74 -8.04
CA GLY A 57 -1.67 4.29 -6.84
C GLY A 57 -3.12 4.74 -7.03
N PHE A 58 -3.90 4.10 -7.92
CA PHE A 58 -5.24 4.55 -8.31
C PHE A 58 -6.21 4.82 -7.16
N ALA A 59 -6.05 4.11 -6.03
CA ALA A 59 -6.90 4.26 -4.86
C ALA A 59 -6.73 5.64 -4.16
N ASN A 60 -5.67 6.39 -4.47
CA ASN A 60 -5.49 7.76 -4.00
C ASN A 60 -6.12 8.81 -4.94
N LEU A 61 -6.64 8.39 -6.09
CA LEU A 61 -7.28 9.26 -7.07
C LEU A 61 -8.79 9.30 -6.84
N SER A 62 -9.42 10.43 -7.19
CA SER A 62 -10.86 10.44 -7.45
C SER A 62 -11.17 9.71 -8.75
N GLY A 63 -12.43 9.26 -8.94
CA GLY A 63 -12.85 8.63 -10.19
C GLY A 63 -12.57 9.50 -11.43
N GLU A 64 -12.82 10.81 -11.33
CA GLU A 64 -12.52 11.76 -12.40
C GLU A 64 -11.00 11.86 -12.69
N ALA A 65 -10.17 11.93 -11.65
CA ALA A 65 -8.72 11.97 -11.80
C ALA A 65 -8.17 10.66 -12.37
N PHE A 66 -8.74 9.53 -11.99
CA PHE A 66 -8.43 8.22 -12.56
C PHE A 66 -8.75 8.17 -14.06
N VAL A 67 -9.96 8.57 -14.47
CA VAL A 67 -10.34 8.62 -15.90
C VAL A 67 -9.41 9.57 -16.68
N ALA A 68 -9.07 10.72 -16.11
CA ALA A 68 -8.16 11.68 -16.74
C ALA A 68 -6.75 11.10 -16.94
N GLU A 69 -6.22 10.39 -15.92
CA GLU A 69 -4.91 9.75 -16.02
C GLU A 69 -4.94 8.58 -17.01
N VAL A 70 -6.00 7.75 -17.03
CA VAL A 70 -6.19 6.72 -18.06
C VAL A 70 -6.14 7.36 -19.45
N ARG A 71 -6.94 8.41 -19.70
CA ARG A 71 -6.94 9.13 -20.98
C ARG A 71 -5.55 9.63 -21.40
N LYS A 72 -4.75 10.11 -20.44
CA LYS A 72 -3.39 10.60 -20.68
C LYS A 72 -2.40 9.48 -21.01
N ARG A 73 -2.58 8.28 -20.44
CA ARG A 73 -1.68 7.13 -20.68
C ARG A 73 -2.00 6.36 -21.96
N ARG A 74 -3.15 6.61 -22.58
CA ARG A 74 -3.52 6.02 -23.88
C ARG A 74 -2.65 6.53 -25.03
N PRO A 75 -2.45 5.75 -26.11
CA PRO A 75 -1.67 6.16 -27.27
C PRO A 75 -2.20 7.44 -27.92
N LYS A 76 -1.28 8.28 -28.43
CA LYS A 76 -1.63 9.49 -29.20
C LYS A 76 -2.34 9.05 -30.49
N GLY A 77 -3.62 9.41 -30.64
CA GLY A 77 -4.45 9.03 -31.78
C GLY A 77 -5.51 7.97 -31.49
N ALA A 78 -5.52 7.39 -30.28
CA ALA A 78 -6.60 6.50 -29.87
C ALA A 78 -7.96 7.23 -29.87
N PRO A 79 -9.08 6.56 -30.22
CA PRO A 79 -10.41 7.16 -30.19
C PRO A 79 -10.72 7.77 -28.83
N ARG A 80 -11.48 8.88 -28.80
CA ARG A 80 -11.94 9.47 -27.55
C ARG A 80 -12.75 8.46 -26.75
N LEU A 81 -12.63 8.53 -25.42
CA LEU A 81 -13.47 7.73 -24.53
C LEU A 81 -14.94 8.13 -24.75
N THR A 82 -15.80 7.12 -24.89
CA THR A 82 -17.25 7.30 -24.96
C THR A 82 -17.81 7.51 -23.55
N SER A 83 -19.03 8.05 -23.43
CA SER A 83 -19.72 8.18 -22.15
C SER A 83 -19.84 6.84 -21.41
N ALA A 84 -20.15 5.76 -22.14
CA ALA A 84 -20.22 4.41 -21.58
C ALA A 84 -18.88 3.96 -20.98
N SER A 85 -17.77 4.16 -21.71
CA SER A 85 -16.44 3.77 -21.22
C SER A 85 -15.97 4.62 -20.03
N ILE A 86 -16.42 5.87 -19.93
CA ILE A 86 -16.15 6.74 -18.77
C ILE A 86 -16.93 6.24 -17.55
N GLY A 87 -18.19 5.85 -17.74
CA GLY A 87 -19.00 5.22 -16.70
C GLY A 87 -18.34 3.95 -16.16
N GLU A 88 -17.97 3.03 -17.06
CA GLU A 88 -17.28 1.78 -16.70
C GLU A 88 -15.97 2.03 -15.93
N LEU A 89 -15.13 2.97 -16.37
CA LEU A 89 -13.90 3.33 -15.66
C LEU A 89 -14.18 3.88 -14.25
N THR A 90 -15.24 4.67 -14.11
CA THR A 90 -15.61 5.29 -12.83
C THR A 90 -16.18 4.25 -11.87
N ASP A 91 -17.04 3.36 -12.35
CA ASP A 91 -17.66 2.30 -11.56
C ASP A 91 -16.63 1.26 -11.13
N THR A 92 -15.77 0.83 -12.05
CA THR A 92 -14.65 -0.07 -11.73
C THR A 92 -13.69 0.58 -10.72
N HIS A 93 -13.36 1.86 -10.89
CA HIS A 93 -12.55 2.58 -9.90
C HIS A 93 -13.19 2.57 -8.51
N ALA A 94 -14.47 2.91 -8.41
CA ALA A 94 -15.20 2.93 -7.15
C ALA A 94 -15.23 1.53 -6.48
N CYS A 95 -15.40 0.48 -7.28
CA CYS A 95 -15.40 -0.91 -6.80
C CYS A 95 -14.06 -1.33 -6.18
N TYR A 96 -12.93 -0.93 -6.78
CA TYR A 96 -11.59 -1.34 -6.33
C TYR A 96 -10.98 -0.38 -5.30
N ALA A 97 -11.26 0.92 -5.39
CA ALA A 97 -10.59 1.94 -4.58
C ALA A 97 -10.95 1.84 -3.09
N GLY A 98 -12.23 1.63 -2.75
CA GLY A 98 -12.68 1.50 -1.37
C GLY A 98 -12.00 0.35 -0.62
N PRO A 99 -12.07 -0.90 -1.11
CA PRO A 99 -11.37 -2.03 -0.51
C PRO A 99 -9.85 -1.83 -0.43
N MET A 100 -9.24 -1.18 -1.43
CA MET A 100 -7.81 -0.88 -1.41
C MET A 100 -7.45 0.11 -0.29
N GLN A 101 -8.22 1.18 -0.12
CA GLN A 101 -8.01 2.16 0.95
C GLN A 101 -8.17 1.52 2.33
N GLN A 102 -9.18 0.65 2.50
CA GLN A 102 -9.39 -0.08 3.73
C GLN A 102 -8.18 -0.98 4.06
N ARG A 103 -7.72 -1.81 3.10
CA ARG A 103 -6.55 -2.66 3.30
C ARG A 103 -5.29 -1.86 3.60
N ALA A 104 -5.11 -0.69 2.96
CA ALA A 104 -3.98 0.19 3.28
C ALA A 104 -4.05 0.71 4.74
N ALA A 105 -5.25 1.01 5.26
CA ALA A 105 -5.43 1.39 6.66
C ALA A 105 -5.16 0.21 7.61
N GLU A 106 -5.62 -1.00 7.27
CA GLU A 106 -5.34 -2.23 8.03
C GLU A 106 -3.84 -2.53 8.09
N ILE A 107 -3.14 -2.47 6.95
CA ILE A 107 -1.68 -2.67 6.88
C ILE A 107 -0.96 -1.66 7.78
N ARG A 108 -1.30 -0.37 7.71
CA ARG A 108 -0.71 0.66 8.58
C ARG A 108 -0.95 0.39 10.06
N ALA A 109 -2.12 -0.15 10.42
CA ALA A 109 -2.42 -0.53 11.80
C ALA A 109 -1.57 -1.73 12.25
N LEU A 110 -1.40 -2.74 11.40
CA LEU A 110 -0.53 -3.89 11.65
C LEU A 110 0.93 -3.47 11.80
N GLU A 111 1.44 -2.62 10.92
CA GLU A 111 2.81 -2.08 11.00
C GLU A 111 3.06 -1.33 12.31
N ARG A 112 2.12 -0.47 12.74
CA ARG A 112 2.21 0.22 14.03
C ARG A 112 2.23 -0.77 15.20
N ARG A 113 1.40 -1.82 15.16
CA ARG A 113 1.40 -2.84 16.20
C ARG A 113 2.71 -3.64 16.22
N LEU A 114 3.22 -4.03 15.06
CA LEU A 114 4.52 -4.71 14.94
C LEU A 114 5.66 -3.85 15.47
N SER A 115 5.69 -2.55 15.14
CA SER A 115 6.65 -1.61 15.71
C SER A 115 6.57 -1.57 17.24
N GLY A 116 5.36 -1.62 17.81
CA GLY A 116 5.16 -1.69 19.27
C GLY A 116 5.70 -2.98 19.89
N LEU A 117 5.48 -4.14 19.23
CA LEU A 117 6.00 -5.44 19.70
C LEU A 117 7.53 -5.47 19.67
N VAL A 118 8.17 -4.86 18.66
CA VAL A 118 9.63 -4.70 18.61
C VAL A 118 10.11 -3.86 19.77
N SER A 119 9.51 -2.68 20.02
CA SER A 119 9.87 -1.84 21.16
C SER A 119 9.73 -2.59 22.49
N GLN A 120 8.66 -3.39 22.64
CA GLN A 120 8.42 -4.20 23.84
C GLN A 120 9.48 -5.30 24.02
N ALA A 121 9.90 -5.97 22.94
CA ALA A 121 10.93 -7.00 22.99
C ALA A 121 12.28 -6.43 23.49
N TYR A 122 12.60 -5.20 23.07
CA TYR A 122 13.79 -4.47 23.54
C TYR A 122 13.58 -3.73 24.87
N ARG A 123 12.39 -3.82 25.48
CA ARG A 123 12.02 -3.13 26.73
C ARG A 123 12.26 -1.63 26.67
N LEU A 124 12.06 -1.03 25.50
CA LEU A 124 12.24 0.40 25.29
C LEU A 124 11.16 1.18 26.05
N SER A 125 11.59 2.22 26.77
CA SER A 125 10.69 3.20 27.38
C SER A 125 10.12 4.16 26.34
N GLU A 126 9.13 4.97 26.74
CA GLU A 126 8.62 6.05 25.89
C GLU A 126 9.72 7.06 25.53
N ASP A 127 10.59 7.39 26.49
CA ASP A 127 11.74 8.27 26.27
C ASP A 127 12.73 7.69 25.24
N ASP A 128 12.99 6.38 25.29
CA ASP A 128 13.85 5.71 24.31
C ASP A 128 13.23 5.78 22.91
N ILE A 129 11.93 5.52 22.80
CA ILE A 129 11.19 5.56 21.53
C ILE A 129 11.19 6.98 20.96
N ASP A 130 10.98 7.99 21.79
CA ASP A 130 10.98 9.39 21.36
C ASP A 130 12.37 9.88 20.98
N LEU A 131 13.41 9.42 21.69
CA LEU A 131 14.80 9.66 21.30
C LEU A 131 15.10 9.06 19.93
N ILE A 132 14.69 7.81 19.67
CA ILE A 132 14.85 7.15 18.37
C ILE A 132 14.11 7.94 17.28
N ARG A 133 12.88 8.37 17.53
CA ARG A 133 12.09 9.16 16.55
C ARG A 133 12.73 10.50 16.23
N ARG A 134 13.27 11.20 17.24
CA ARG A 134 13.95 12.50 17.07
C ARG A 134 15.27 12.39 16.33
N THR A 135 15.98 11.27 16.51
CA THR A 135 17.29 11.01 15.90
C THR A 135 17.18 10.19 14.61
N ALA A 136 15.97 9.79 14.21
CA ALA A 136 15.74 9.07 12.98
C ALA A 136 16.22 9.91 11.79
N PRO A 137 17.05 9.35 10.89
CA PRO A 137 17.43 10.05 9.68
C PRO A 137 16.18 10.40 8.84
N PRO A 138 16.24 11.46 8.01
CA PRO A 138 15.12 11.83 7.16
C PRO A 138 14.64 10.62 6.36
N ARG A 139 13.35 10.27 6.47
CA ARG A 139 12.80 9.22 5.63
C ARG A 139 12.88 9.69 4.18
N MET A 140 13.27 8.78 3.28
CA MET A 140 13.20 9.01 1.84
C MET A 140 11.85 9.64 1.47
N PRO A 141 11.83 10.74 0.69
CA PRO A 141 10.56 11.30 0.24
C PRO A 141 9.79 10.21 -0.53
N VAL A 142 8.51 10.07 -0.18
CA VAL A 142 7.56 9.31 -0.99
C VAL A 142 7.39 10.09 -2.30
N GLY A 143 8.09 9.63 -3.34
CA GLY A 143 8.01 10.19 -4.69
C GLY A 143 6.66 9.97 -5.34
#